data_AF-A0A2V9R754-F1
#
_entry.id   AF-A0A2V9R754-F1
#
_cell.length_a   1.000
_cell.length_b   1.000
_cell.length_c   1.000
_cell.angle_alpha   90.00
_cell.angle_beta   90.00
_cell.angle_gamma   90.00
#
_symmetry.space_group_name_H-M   'P 1'
#
loop_
_entity.id
_entity.type
_entity.pdbx_description
1 polymer ?
#
loop_
_entity_poly.entity_id
_entity_poly.type
_entity_poly.pdbx_seq_one_letter_code
_entity_poly.pdbx_strand_id
1 'polypeptide(L)'
;MLWLAPVLALLAVSWRFAEIDLKVLFRPATSAALGNFVSSLFPPDLSLNFLRTVFWAVLQTIATAIAATVLSIAAAVPLAALATGTLWNRGVLVSAESGSLARKVGVIANRLARALLSFMRAVPDLVWALLFVAAVGLGPLAGTLALTV
;
A
#
# COMPACT_ATOMS: atom_id res chain seq x y z
N MET A 1 18.33 -28.24 4.62
CA MET A 1 19.59 -27.49 4.84
C MET A 1 20.15 -26.84 3.56
N LEU A 2 19.96 -27.42 2.36
CA LEU A 2 20.47 -26.87 1.08
C LEU A 2 19.95 -25.46 0.69
N TRP A 3 18.78 -25.04 1.19
CA TRP A 3 18.20 -23.72 0.89
C TRP A 3 18.75 -22.57 1.75
N LEU A 4 19.47 -22.87 2.85
CA LEU A 4 19.96 -21.83 3.76
C LEU A 4 21.16 -21.07 3.21
N ALA A 5 22.09 -21.78 2.56
CA ALA A 5 23.29 -21.18 1.97
C ALA A 5 22.98 -20.09 0.91
N PRO A 6 22.11 -20.33 -0.09
CA PRO A 6 21.77 -19.29 -1.07
C PRO A 6 20.98 -18.13 -0.47
N VAL A 7 20.11 -18.39 0.52
CA VAL A 7 19.37 -17.32 1.22
C VAL A 7 20.31 -16.43 2.03
N LEU A 8 21.25 -17.01 2.76
CA LEU A 8 22.26 -16.25 3.51
C LEU A 8 23.19 -15.48 2.57
N ALA A 9 23.56 -16.05 1.43
CA ALA A 9 24.33 -15.34 0.41
C ALA A 9 23.57 -14.15 -0.17
N LEU A 10 22.28 -14.34 -0.51
CA LEU A 10 21.40 -13.25 -0.96
C LEU A 10 21.26 -12.16 0.09
N LEU A 11 21.04 -12.53 1.35
CA LEU A 11 20.97 -11.57 2.46
C LEU A 11 22.28 -10.79 2.63
N ALA A 12 23.43 -11.46 2.53
CA ALA A 12 24.73 -10.80 2.62
C ALA A 12 24.97 -9.82 1.46
N VAL A 13 24.55 -10.18 0.24
CA VAL A 13 24.59 -9.31 -0.94
C VAL A 13 23.65 -8.12 -0.75
N SER A 14 22.39 -8.37 -0.37
CA SER A 14 21.40 -7.31 -0.08
C SER A 14 21.87 -6.37 1.02
N TRP A 15 22.49 -6.88 2.08
CA TRP A 15 23.03 -6.08 3.17
C TRP A 15 24.10 -5.10 2.69
N ARG A 16 24.98 -5.56 1.81
CA ARG A 16 26.05 -4.74 1.22
C ARG A 16 25.50 -3.69 0.26
N PHE A 17 24.50 -4.03 -0.55
CA PHE A 17 23.82 -3.09 -1.44
C PHE A 17 22.97 -2.07 -0.69
N ALA A 18 22.42 -2.42 0.47
CA ALA A 18 21.61 -1.54 1.30
C ALA A 18 22.43 -0.59 2.19
N GLU A 19 23.77 -0.62 2.08
CA GLU A 19 24.71 0.22 2.86
C GLU A 19 24.43 0.24 4.37
N ILE A 20 23.95 -0.88 4.92
CA ILE A 20 23.54 -0.95 6.33
C ILE A 20 24.80 -0.99 7.21
N ASP A 21 25.21 0.18 7.72
CA ASP A 21 26.29 0.31 8.70
C ASP A 21 25.73 0.37 10.13
N LEU A 22 25.62 -0.80 10.78
CA LEU A 22 25.23 -0.91 12.18
C LEU A 22 26.17 -0.15 13.13
N LYS A 23 27.41 0.13 12.73
CA LYS A 23 28.37 0.88 13.56
C LYS A 23 27.93 2.33 13.76
N VAL A 24 27.08 2.86 12.88
CA VAL A 24 26.48 4.20 13.02
C VAL A 24 25.68 4.30 14.32
N LEU A 25 24.98 3.25 14.73
CA LEU A 25 24.20 3.23 15.98
C LEU A 25 25.09 3.38 17.22
N PHE A 26 26.31 2.84 17.17
CA PHE A 26 27.29 2.90 18.26
C PHE A 26 28.17 4.15 18.22
N ARG A 27 27.98 5.05 17.25
CA ARG A 27 28.68 6.33 17.25
C ARG A 27 28.19 7.16 18.43
N PRO A 28 29.09 7.78 19.24
CA PRO A 28 28.71 8.52 20.45
C PRO A 28 27.61 9.57 20.22
N ALA A 29 27.65 10.26 19.08
CA ALA A 29 26.64 11.26 18.71
C ALA A 29 25.25 10.64 18.49
N THR A 30 25.18 9.50 17.80
CA THR A 30 23.93 8.81 17.46
C THR A 30 23.32 8.16 18.70
N SER A 31 24.13 7.49 19.52
CA SER A 31 23.65 6.89 20.77
C SER A 31 23.17 7.93 21.77
N ALA A 32 23.84 9.08 21.86
CA ALA A 32 23.40 10.19 22.70
C ALA A 32 22.08 10.80 22.20
N ALA A 33 21.92 10.99 20.89
CA ALA A 33 20.68 11.48 20.31
C ALA A 33 19.49 10.53 20.55
N LEU A 34 19.71 9.21 20.36
CA LEU A 34 18.73 8.17 20.69
C LEU A 34 18.37 8.18 22.18
N GLY A 35 19.36 8.25 23.06
CA GLY A 35 19.15 8.34 24.51
C GLY A 35 18.33 9.57 24.89
N ASN A 36 18.67 10.73 24.33
CA ASN A 36 17.94 11.99 24.58
C ASN A 36 16.50 11.91 24.08
N PHE A 37 16.28 11.40 22.87
CA PHE A 37 14.93 11.20 22.32
C PHE A 37 14.09 10.28 23.21
N VAL A 38 14.63 9.11 23.58
CA VAL A 38 13.92 8.15 24.45
C VAL A 38 13.65 8.74 25.83
N SER A 39 14.61 9.44 26.42
CA SER A 39 14.42 10.11 27.71
C SER A 39 13.35 11.21 27.64
N SER A 40 13.21 11.89 26.50
CA SER A 40 12.21 12.94 26.30
C SER A 40 10.78 12.38 26.15
N LEU A 41 10.62 11.07 25.98
CA LEU A 41 9.30 10.42 25.98
C LEU A 41 8.75 10.21 27.40
N PHE A 42 9.58 10.38 28.45
CA PHE A 42 9.21 10.14 29.84
C PHE A 42 9.50 11.34 30.75
N PRO A 43 8.54 11.78 31.59
CA PRO A 43 7.18 11.28 31.72
C PRO A 43 6.29 11.73 30.53
N PRO A 44 5.38 10.89 30.04
CA PRO A 44 4.48 11.27 28.95
C PRO A 44 3.57 12.44 29.39
N ASP A 45 3.27 13.35 28.47
CA ASP A 45 2.30 14.40 28.71
C ASP A 45 0.88 13.80 28.78
N LEU A 46 0.30 13.80 29.98
CA LEU A 46 -1.06 13.33 30.24
C LEU A 46 -2.06 14.49 30.40
N SER A 47 -1.69 15.68 29.94
CA SER A 47 -2.60 16.82 29.93
C SER A 47 -3.85 16.50 29.11
N LEU A 48 -5.01 16.97 29.59
CA LEU A 48 -6.29 16.74 28.92
C LEU A 48 -6.30 17.30 27.48
N ASN A 49 -5.56 18.38 27.24
CA ASN A 49 -5.41 18.98 25.91
C ASN A 49 -4.66 18.06 24.94
N PHE A 50 -3.56 17.46 25.41
CA PHE A 50 -2.79 16.49 24.61
C PHE A 50 -3.61 15.24 24.33
N LEU A 51 -4.24 14.65 25.35
CA LEU A 51 -5.07 13.46 25.21
C LEU A 51 -6.23 13.68 24.23
N ARG A 52 -6.87 14.86 24.25
CA ARG A 52 -7.93 15.20 23.28
C ARG A 52 -7.40 15.27 21.85
N THR A 53 -6.20 15.80 21.66
CA THR A 53 -5.53 15.87 20.35
C THR A 53 -5.19 14.48 19.83
N VAL A 54 -4.60 13.63 20.67
CA VAL A 54 -4.27 12.24 20.34
C VAL A 54 -5.54 11.45 20.02
N PHE A 55 -6.59 11.59 20.83
CA PHE A 55 -7.87 10.92 20.58
C PHE A 55 -8.44 11.29 19.20
N TRP A 56 -8.42 12.57 18.83
CA TRP A 56 -8.84 13.00 17.49
C TRP A 56 -7.95 12.45 16.39
N ALA A 57 -6.63 12.42 16.57
CA ALA A 57 -5.69 11.86 15.60
C ALA A 57 -5.88 10.35 15.40
N VAL A 58 -6.16 9.60 16.47
CA VAL A 58 -6.50 8.18 16.41
C VAL A 58 -7.80 7.97 15.65
N LEU A 59 -8.83 8.76 15.96
CA LEU A 59 -10.12 8.67 15.27
C LEU A 59 -9.98 9.01 13.78
N GLN A 60 -9.15 9.99 13.43
CA GLN A 60 -8.82 10.32 12.05
C GLN A 60 -8.10 9.18 11.34
N THR A 61 -7.23 8.43 12.01
CA THR A 61 -6.57 7.24 11.46
C THR A 61 -7.59 6.14 11.14
N ILE A 62 -8.51 5.89 12.06
CA ILE A 62 -9.60 4.92 11.87
C ILE A 62 -10.50 5.36 10.70
N ALA A 63 -10.92 6.63 10.69
CA ALA A 63 -11.76 7.17 9.63
C ALA A 63 -11.08 7.07 8.25
N THR A 64 -9.77 7.34 8.18
CA THR A 64 -8.96 7.21 6.96
C THR A 64 -8.96 5.76 6.46
N ALA A 65 -8.72 4.79 7.34
CA ALA A 65 -8.70 3.38 6.99
C ALA A 65 -10.08 2.88 6.51
N ILE A 66 -11.16 3.28 7.20
CA ILE A 66 -12.53 2.91 6.81
C ILE A 66 -12.88 3.52 5.44
N ALA A 67 -12.62 4.81 5.25
CA ALA A 67 -12.89 5.49 3.99
C ALA A 67 -12.13 4.84 2.82
N ALA A 68 -10.83 4.59 2.99
CA ALA A 68 -10.02 3.91 1.98
C ALA A 68 -10.57 2.51 1.65
N THR A 69 -10.98 1.74 2.67
CA THR A 69 -11.54 0.40 2.47
C THR A 69 -12.84 0.44 1.67
N VAL A 70 -13.74 1.37 1.99
CA VAL A 70 -15.00 1.55 1.25
C VAL A 70 -14.75 1.93 -0.19
N LEU A 71 -13.86 2.89 -0.45
CA LEU A 71 -13.49 3.30 -1.81
C LEU A 71 -12.82 2.17 -2.58
N SER A 72 -11.93 1.41 -1.92
CA SER A 72 -11.25 0.25 -2.50
C SER A 72 -12.26 -0.81 -2.92
N ILE A 73 -13.21 -1.17 -2.05
CA ILE A 73 -14.25 -2.16 -2.37
C ILE A 73 -15.12 -1.66 -3.53
N ALA A 74 -15.53 -0.40 -3.49
CA ALA A 74 -16.36 0.20 -4.54
C ALA A 74 -15.68 0.14 -5.93
N ALA A 75 -14.36 0.36 -6.00
CA ALA A 75 -13.59 0.26 -7.23
C ALA A 75 -13.21 -1.20 -7.59
N ALA A 76 -12.89 -2.03 -6.60
CA ALA A 76 -12.40 -3.39 -6.80
C ALA A 76 -13.50 -4.35 -7.26
N VAL A 77 -14.73 -4.22 -6.77
CA VAL A 77 -15.84 -5.10 -7.18
C VAL A 77 -16.10 -5.08 -8.69
N PRO A 78 -16.29 -3.92 -9.35
CA PRO A 78 -16.47 -3.89 -10.80
C PRO A 78 -15.21 -4.34 -11.56
N LEU A 79 -14.02 -3.93 -11.12
CA LEU A 79 -12.76 -4.34 -11.75
C LEU A 79 -12.51 -5.85 -11.64
N ALA A 80 -12.87 -6.46 -10.51
CA ALA A 80 -12.76 -7.91 -10.28
C ALA A 80 -13.73 -8.68 -11.19
N ALA A 81 -14.97 -8.19 -11.34
CA ALA A 81 -15.93 -8.77 -12.28
C ALA A 81 -15.40 -8.71 -13.72
N LEU A 82 -14.80 -7.59 -14.14
CA LEU A 82 -14.17 -7.44 -15.45
C LEU A 82 -12.92 -8.33 -15.63
N ALA A 83 -12.09 -8.44 -14.59
CA ALA A 83 -10.88 -9.28 -14.62
C ALA A 83 -11.18 -10.79 -14.50
N THR A 84 -12.42 -11.19 -14.26
CA THR A 84 -12.79 -12.61 -14.12
C THR A 84 -12.94 -13.26 -15.49
N GLY A 85 -11.93 -14.03 -15.88
CA GLY A 85 -11.90 -14.68 -17.20
C GLY A 85 -12.91 -15.79 -17.39
N THR A 86 -13.45 -16.38 -16.31
CA THR A 86 -14.56 -17.33 -16.43
C THR A 86 -15.84 -16.62 -16.87
N LEU A 87 -16.12 -15.40 -16.42
CA LEU A 87 -17.30 -14.64 -16.87
C LEU A 87 -17.18 -14.19 -18.34
N TRP A 88 -16.00 -13.70 -18.73
CA TRP A 88 -15.82 -13.04 -20.04
C TRP A 88 -15.19 -13.89 -21.16
N ASN A 89 -14.48 -14.98 -20.84
CA ASN A 89 -13.82 -15.80 -21.86
C ASN A 89 -14.41 -17.21 -22.00
N ARG A 90 -15.01 -17.80 -20.94
CA ARG A 90 -15.40 -19.23 -20.91
C ARG A 90 -16.78 -19.53 -20.27
N GLY A 91 -17.58 -18.53 -19.91
CA GLY A 91 -18.74 -18.73 -19.02
C GLY A 91 -20.11 -18.40 -19.62
N VAL A 92 -21.12 -18.42 -18.74
CA VAL A 92 -22.57 -18.34 -19.05
C VAL A 92 -22.93 -17.12 -19.91
N LEU A 93 -22.30 -15.96 -19.69
CA LEU A 93 -22.57 -14.73 -20.47
C LEU A 93 -22.15 -14.87 -21.94
N VAL A 94 -21.03 -15.54 -22.20
CA VAL A 94 -20.50 -15.81 -23.56
C VAL A 94 -21.24 -16.97 -24.25
N SER A 95 -21.92 -17.79 -23.46
CA SER A 95 -22.77 -18.91 -23.94
C SER A 95 -24.14 -18.41 -24.42
N ALA A 96 -24.60 -17.28 -23.88
CA ALA A 96 -25.84 -16.61 -24.28
C ALA A 96 -25.69 -15.68 -25.50
N GLU A 97 -24.49 -15.16 -25.77
CA GLU A 97 -24.21 -14.29 -26.92
C GLU A 97 -23.64 -15.06 -28.12
N SER A 98 -24.37 -15.11 -29.24
CA SER A 98 -23.96 -15.79 -30.48
C SER A 98 -23.01 -14.97 -31.39
N GLY A 99 -22.61 -13.77 -30.98
CA GLY A 99 -21.83 -12.82 -31.80
C GLY A 99 -20.31 -12.82 -31.58
N SER A 100 -19.53 -12.85 -32.68
CA SER A 100 -18.06 -12.78 -32.68
C SER A 100 -17.48 -11.49 -32.08
N LEU A 101 -18.19 -10.35 -32.23
CA LEU A 101 -17.75 -9.03 -31.75
C LEU A 101 -17.83 -8.88 -30.23
N ALA A 102 -18.96 -9.28 -29.60
CA ALA A 102 -19.14 -9.16 -28.16
C ALA A 102 -18.13 -10.00 -27.36
N ARG A 103 -17.82 -11.20 -27.87
CA ARG A 103 -16.75 -12.07 -27.33
C ARG A 103 -15.36 -11.40 -27.39
N LYS A 104 -15.02 -10.74 -28.50
CA LYS A 104 -13.72 -10.03 -28.62
C LYS A 104 -13.63 -8.86 -27.63
N VAL A 105 -14.70 -8.09 -27.47
CA VAL A 105 -14.77 -6.97 -26.53
C VAL A 105 -14.59 -7.47 -25.08
N GLY A 106 -15.28 -8.55 -24.69
CA GLY A 106 -15.15 -9.15 -23.35
C GLY A 106 -13.73 -9.63 -23.04
N VAL A 107 -13.06 -10.28 -24.01
CA VAL A 107 -11.67 -10.73 -23.83
C VAL A 107 -10.70 -9.55 -23.68
N ILE A 108 -10.90 -8.48 -24.45
CA ILE A 108 -10.07 -7.26 -24.37
C ILE A 108 -10.29 -6.59 -23.01
N ALA A 109 -11.54 -6.39 -22.60
CA ALA A 109 -11.88 -5.78 -21.31
C ALA A 109 -11.25 -6.54 -20.14
N ASN A 110 -11.32 -7.87 -20.14
CA ASN A 110 -10.70 -8.72 -19.12
C ASN A 110 -9.17 -8.58 -19.10
N ARG A 111 -8.51 -8.59 -20.26
CA ARG A 111 -7.05 -8.38 -20.34
C ARG A 111 -6.65 -6.99 -19.83
N LEU A 112 -7.39 -5.95 -20.22
CA LEU A 112 -7.14 -4.58 -19.76
C LEU A 112 -7.36 -4.44 -18.25
N ALA A 113 -8.44 -5.00 -17.70
CA ALA A 113 -8.69 -4.99 -16.26
C ALA A 113 -7.56 -5.69 -15.48
N ARG A 114 -7.09 -6.85 -15.96
CA ARG A 114 -5.94 -7.55 -15.37
C ARG A 114 -4.65 -6.74 -15.46
N ALA A 115 -4.40 -6.11 -16.61
CA ALA A 115 -3.23 -5.26 -16.80
C ALA A 115 -3.25 -4.06 -15.84
N LEU A 116 -4.40 -3.39 -15.71
CA LEU A 116 -4.60 -2.29 -14.79
C LEU A 116 -4.38 -2.72 -13.33
N LEU A 117 -5.01 -3.81 -12.90
CA LEU A 117 -4.81 -4.34 -11.54
C LEU A 117 -3.36 -4.73 -11.27
N SER A 118 -2.67 -5.30 -12.27
CA SER A 118 -1.25 -5.64 -12.15
C SER A 118 -0.38 -4.39 -12.06
N PHE A 119 -0.72 -3.33 -12.80
CA PHE A 119 -0.03 -2.05 -12.77
C PHE A 119 -0.20 -1.33 -11.43
N MET A 120 -1.44 -1.19 -10.94
CA MET A 120 -1.73 -0.57 -9.63
C MET A 120 -0.91 -1.22 -8.50
N ARG A 121 -0.79 -2.56 -8.54
CA ARG A 121 -0.02 -3.36 -7.56
C ARG A 121 1.50 -3.37 -7.78
N ALA A 122 1.97 -3.00 -8.96
CA ALA A 122 3.40 -2.96 -9.27
C ALA A 122 4.05 -1.64 -8.82
N VAL A 123 3.27 -0.58 -8.74
CA VAL A 123 3.73 0.74 -8.28
C VAL A 123 3.85 0.72 -6.75
N PRO A 124 4.99 1.14 -6.18
CA PRO A 124 5.13 1.23 -4.72
C PRO A 124 4.18 2.25 -4.10
N ASP A 125 3.61 1.93 -2.93
CA ASP A 125 2.64 2.78 -2.21
C ASP A 125 3.17 4.21 -1.94
N LEU A 126 4.48 4.35 -1.72
CA LEU A 126 5.14 5.66 -1.54
C LEU A 126 4.96 6.58 -2.75
N VAL A 127 4.94 6.02 -3.96
CA VAL A 127 4.74 6.79 -5.21
C VAL A 127 3.31 7.31 -5.27
N TRP A 128 2.32 6.48 -4.93
CA TRP A 128 0.92 6.91 -4.85
C TRP A 128 0.73 7.99 -3.79
N ALA A 129 1.34 7.83 -2.61
CA ALA A 129 1.30 8.84 -1.56
C ALA A 129 1.85 10.19 -2.04
N LEU A 130 3.02 10.21 -2.67
CA LEU A 130 3.60 11.45 -3.21
C LEU A 130 2.74 12.06 -4.31
N LEU A 131 2.20 11.23 -5.22
CA LEU A 131 1.34 11.69 -6.32
C LEU A 131 0.08 12.38 -5.78
N PHE A 132 -0.62 11.77 -4.83
CA PHE A 132 -1.84 12.34 -4.26
C PHE A 132 -1.54 13.56 -3.38
N VAL A 133 -0.44 13.56 -2.62
CA VAL A 133 0.00 14.76 -1.89
C VAL A 133 0.26 15.93 -2.85
N ALA A 134 0.89 15.68 -4.00
CA ALA A 134 1.10 16.71 -5.02
C ALA A 134 -0.21 17.18 -5.68
N ALA A 135 -1.20 16.29 -5.83
CA ALA A 135 -2.47 16.59 -6.51
C ALA A 135 -3.50 17.30 -5.62
N VAL A 136 -3.67 16.89 -4.36
CA VAL A 136 -4.70 17.41 -3.43
C VAL A 136 -4.11 18.11 -2.19
N GLY A 137 -2.79 18.11 -2.03
CA GLY A 137 -2.10 18.71 -0.88
C GLY A 137 -1.89 17.74 0.28
N LEU A 138 -1.16 18.22 1.30
CA LEU A 138 -0.91 17.47 2.53
C LEU A 138 -2.18 17.36 3.36
N GLY A 139 -2.58 16.14 3.72
CA GLY A 139 -3.72 15.90 4.61
C GLY A 139 -4.23 14.46 4.58
N PRO A 140 -5.25 14.15 5.40
CA PRO A 140 -5.84 12.81 5.46
C PRO A 140 -6.41 12.36 4.11
N LEU A 141 -6.91 13.26 3.27
CA LEU A 141 -7.45 12.91 1.95
C LEU A 141 -6.38 12.26 1.05
N ALA A 142 -5.17 12.82 0.99
CA ALA A 142 -4.08 12.23 0.22
C ALA A 142 -3.72 10.82 0.73
N GLY A 143 -3.72 10.63 2.06
CA GLY A 143 -3.54 9.32 2.67
C GLY A 143 -4.66 8.33 2.32
N THR A 144 -5.92 8.76 2.37
CA THR A 144 -7.05 7.89 1.99
C THR A 144 -6.97 7.42 0.54
N LEU A 145 -6.62 8.32 -0.39
CA LEU A 145 -6.50 7.99 -1.81
C LEU A 145 -5.32 7.06 -2.07
N ALA A 146 -4.18 7.29 -1.41
CA ALA A 146 -3.03 6.41 -1.51
C ALA A 146 -3.33 4.98 -1.02
N LEU A 147 -4.09 4.85 0.08
CA LEU A 147 -4.52 3.55 0.60
C LEU A 147 -5.63 2.88 -0.23
N THR A 148 -6.27 3.62 -1.14
CA THR A 148 -7.39 3.10 -1.97
C THR A 148 -6.89 2.29 -3.17
N VAL A 149 -5.67 2.54 -3.62
CA VAL A 149 -5.08 2.00 -4.87
C VAL A 149 -4.41 0.65 -4.62
#